data_AF-A0A7T7H9V1-F1
#
_entry.id   AF-A0A7T7H9V1-F1
#
_cell.length_a   1.000
_cell.length_b   1.000
_cell.length_c   1.000
_cell.angle_alpha   90.00
_cell.angle_beta   90.00
_cell.angle_gamma   90.00
#
_symmetry.space_group_name_H-M   'P 1'
#
loop_
_entity.id
_entity.type
_entity.pdbx_description
1 polymer ?
#
loop_
_entity_poly.entity_id
_entity_poly.type
_entity_poly.pdbx_seq_one_letter_code
_entity_poly.pdbx_strand_id
1 'polypeptide(L)'
;MSEFEEFDSSAKQPQRDFGDILSHAFNLYKGIIGYAIVVTLLIMAVSYFLSFLTGGWSQMVSMSQNSGYGYNAEAYKEMYTSGPVLWWAGSSTLFFILVSPIIIGIIYMMHKKNSGQVLDFSDLFIGFKQNTVNIMLYSLIYVIVATISTNLCYLPAVFIMPLFFLGYPILLFENAGAIEAISKSFNIVKENYGAFLLLNLVAFLLSGLGIIACCIGIIVSAFFYYATMYSAYVAYNGVPKQLTHTT
;
A
#
# COMPACT_ATOMS: atom_id res chain seq x y z
N MET A 1 36.50 -4.48 -28.51
CA MET A 1 36.19 -4.42 -27.07
C MET A 1 35.85 -2.98 -26.76
N SER A 2 34.58 -2.62 -26.94
CA SER A 2 34.06 -1.30 -26.57
C SER A 2 33.54 -1.39 -25.16
N GLU A 3 34.01 -0.47 -24.33
CA GLU A 3 33.71 -0.30 -22.91
C GLU A 3 32.22 -0.56 -22.63
N PHE A 4 31.97 -1.65 -21.90
CA PHE A 4 30.75 -1.74 -21.11
C PHE A 4 30.91 -0.70 -20.02
N GLU A 5 30.32 0.48 -20.23
CA GLU A 5 29.83 1.28 -19.11
C GLU A 5 28.80 0.40 -18.40
N GLU A 6 29.30 -0.39 -17.46
CA GLU A 6 28.53 -0.88 -16.33
C GLU A 6 27.93 0.39 -15.74
N PHE A 7 26.68 0.70 -16.15
CA PHE A 7 25.88 1.73 -15.51
C PHE A 7 25.78 1.28 -14.07
N ASP A 8 26.71 1.79 -13.26
CA ASP A 8 26.87 1.50 -11.85
C ASP A 8 25.60 2.03 -11.21
N SER A 9 24.60 1.16 -11.17
CA SER A 9 23.31 1.45 -10.58
C SER A 9 23.63 1.69 -9.11
N SER A 10 23.70 2.97 -8.72
CA SER A 10 23.89 3.39 -7.33
C SER A 10 22.80 2.87 -6.38
N ALA A 11 21.80 2.16 -6.93
CA ALA A 11 20.77 1.45 -6.21
C ALA A 11 21.37 0.45 -5.24
N LYS A 12 21.03 0.64 -3.97
CA LYS A 12 21.43 -0.26 -2.90
C LYS A 12 20.47 -1.44 -2.84
N GLN A 13 21.03 -2.63 -2.69
CA GLN A 13 20.27 -3.83 -2.34
C GLN A 13 20.43 -4.08 -0.84
N PRO A 14 19.37 -3.94 -0.02
CA PRO A 14 19.45 -4.31 1.39
C PRO A 14 19.62 -5.82 1.55
N GLN A 15 20.27 -6.25 2.63
CA GLN A 15 20.31 -7.67 2.99
C GLN A 15 18.91 -8.16 3.35
N ARG A 16 18.70 -9.48 3.34
CA ARG A 16 17.44 -10.12 3.77
C ARG A 16 17.30 -10.16 5.30
N ASP A 17 17.83 -9.15 5.96
CA ASP A 17 17.67 -8.92 7.39
C ASP A 17 16.56 -7.88 7.62
N PHE A 18 15.79 -8.09 8.67
CA PHE A 18 14.66 -7.23 9.02
C PHE A 18 15.10 -5.77 9.27
N GLY A 19 16.21 -5.57 9.99
CA GLY A 19 16.72 -4.25 10.33
C GLY A 19 17.24 -3.50 9.11
N ASP A 20 17.91 -4.22 8.20
CA ASP A 20 18.42 -3.65 6.95
C ASP A 20 17.29 -3.23 6.00
N ILE A 21 16.25 -4.06 5.85
CA ILE A 21 15.09 -3.75 5.01
C ILE A 21 14.38 -2.48 5.52
N LEU A 22 14.15 -2.37 6.83
CA LEU A 22 13.51 -1.19 7.42
C LEU A 22 14.39 0.06 7.35
N SER A 23 15.70 -0.07 7.58
CA SER A 23 16.64 1.05 7.48
C SER A 23 16.72 1.58 6.05
N HIS A 24 16.74 0.68 5.07
CA HIS A 24 16.67 1.02 3.67
C HIS A 24 15.35 1.72 3.32
N ALA A 25 14.21 1.16 3.76
CA ALA A 25 12.89 1.76 3.58
C ALA A 25 12.81 3.18 4.16
N PHE A 26 13.33 3.39 5.38
CA PHE A 26 13.34 4.69 6.04
C PHE A 26 14.21 5.72 5.30
N ASN A 27 15.35 5.30 4.77
CA ASN A 27 16.21 6.18 4.00
C ASN A 27 15.58 6.62 2.67
N LEU A 28 14.91 5.70 1.97
CA LEU A 28 14.17 6.03 0.75
C LEU A 28 12.97 6.93 1.06
N TYR A 29 12.21 6.61 2.10
CA TYR A 29 11.01 7.33 2.47
C TYR A 29 11.29 8.80 2.80
N LYS A 30 12.37 9.08 3.53
CA LYS A 30 12.85 10.47 3.78
C LYS A 30 13.07 11.25 2.48
N GLY A 31 13.51 10.58 1.42
CA GLY A 31 13.76 11.20 0.12
C GLY A 31 12.51 11.57 -0.66
N ILE A 32 11.36 10.97 -0.36
CA ILE A 32 10.10 11.15 -1.10
C ILE A 32 8.97 11.71 -0.23
N ILE A 33 9.23 12.01 1.04
CA ILE A 33 8.21 12.29 2.05
C ILE A 33 7.26 13.43 1.65
N GLY A 34 7.77 14.45 0.94
CA GLY A 34 6.95 15.55 0.44
C GLY A 34 5.87 15.07 -0.54
N TYR A 35 6.22 14.17 -1.46
CA TYR A 35 5.25 13.57 -2.39
C TYR A 35 4.24 12.70 -1.66
N ALA A 36 4.70 11.89 -0.71
CA ALA A 36 3.84 11.04 0.12
C ALA A 36 2.81 11.85 0.92
N ILE A 37 3.22 12.99 1.49
CA ILE A 37 2.33 13.91 2.20
C ILE A 37 1.26 14.46 1.26
N VAL A 38 1.65 14.97 0.08
CA VAL A 38 0.70 15.52 -0.90
C VAL A 38 -0.32 14.47 -1.33
N VAL A 39 0.12 13.26 -1.67
CA VAL A 39 -0.78 12.17 -2.04
C VAL A 39 -1.70 11.79 -0.88
N THR A 40 -1.19 11.71 0.35
CA THR A 40 -2.01 11.41 1.53
C THR A 40 -3.08 12.46 1.75
N LEU A 41 -2.73 13.74 1.66
CA LEU A 41 -3.69 14.84 1.80
C LEU A 41 -4.79 14.80 0.73
N LEU A 42 -4.43 14.48 -0.52
CA LEU A 42 -5.41 14.33 -1.60
C LEU A 42 -6.35 13.13 -1.35
N ILE A 43 -5.80 11.98 -0.95
CA ILE A 43 -6.60 10.79 -0.61
C ILE A 43 -7.54 11.09 0.56
N MET A 44 -7.04 11.76 1.60
CA MET A 44 -7.84 12.16 2.76
C MET A 44 -8.95 13.14 2.35
N ALA A 45 -8.64 14.17 1.56
CA ALA A 45 -9.62 15.15 1.11
C ALA A 45 -10.77 14.49 0.33
N VAL A 46 -10.46 13.60 -0.61
CA VAL A 46 -11.49 12.86 -1.36
C VAL A 46 -12.26 11.91 -0.44
N SER A 47 -11.58 11.22 0.48
CA SER A 47 -12.25 10.31 1.42
C SER A 47 -13.25 11.04 2.32
N TYR A 48 -12.86 12.20 2.88
CA TYR A 48 -13.76 13.05 3.67
C TYR A 48 -14.92 13.58 2.83
N PHE A 49 -14.66 13.97 1.58
CA PHE A 49 -15.70 14.41 0.66
C PHE A 49 -16.71 13.29 0.37
N LEU A 50 -16.25 12.06 0.14
CA LEU A 50 -17.13 10.89 -0.02
C LEU A 50 -17.92 10.61 1.26
N SER A 51 -17.29 10.64 2.43
CA SER A 51 -17.97 10.51 3.73
C SER A 51 -19.06 11.56 3.94
N PHE A 52 -18.80 12.79 3.50
CA PHE A 52 -19.77 13.89 3.55
C PHE A 52 -20.96 13.64 2.60
N LEU A 53 -20.69 13.32 1.32
CA LEU A 53 -21.72 13.08 0.31
C LEU A 53 -22.63 11.89 0.66
N THR A 54 -22.06 10.85 1.26
CA THR A 54 -22.78 9.60 1.57
C THR A 54 -23.54 9.65 2.89
N GLY A 55 -23.27 10.63 3.76
CA GLY A 55 -23.80 10.67 5.12
C GLY A 55 -23.24 9.56 6.03
N GLY A 56 -22.22 8.82 5.58
CA GLY A 56 -21.65 7.71 6.36
C GLY A 56 -21.05 8.17 7.69
N TRP A 57 -20.41 9.35 7.69
CA TRP A 57 -19.83 9.92 8.91
C TRP A 57 -20.88 10.24 9.97
N SER A 58 -21.97 10.93 9.61
CA SER A 58 -23.05 11.24 10.55
C SER A 58 -23.68 9.99 11.13
N GLN A 59 -23.87 8.96 10.31
CA GLN A 59 -24.41 7.70 10.79
C GLN A 59 -23.44 7.01 11.76
N MET A 60 -22.15 6.91 11.41
CA MET A 60 -21.16 6.30 12.31
C MET A 60 -21.05 7.02 13.66
N VAL A 61 -21.13 8.35 13.67
CA VAL A 61 -21.16 9.12 14.93
C VAL A 61 -22.40 8.79 15.75
N SER A 62 -23.57 8.74 15.12
CA SER A 62 -24.81 8.37 15.83
C SER A 62 -24.76 6.94 16.40
N MET A 63 -24.23 5.98 15.64
CA MET A 63 -24.03 4.61 16.09
C MET A 63 -23.04 4.56 17.24
N SER A 64 -21.93 5.31 17.18
CA SER A 64 -20.93 5.38 18.26
C SER A 64 -21.47 6.00 19.54
N GLN A 65 -22.40 6.97 19.44
CA GLN A 65 -23.01 7.59 20.62
C GLN A 65 -24.06 6.69 21.27
N ASN A 66 -24.73 5.86 20.46
CA ASN A 66 -25.81 4.97 20.91
C ASN A 66 -25.31 3.57 21.30
N SER A 67 -24.14 3.16 20.80
CA SER A 67 -23.50 1.91 21.19
C SER A 67 -22.86 2.08 22.56
N GLY A 68 -23.55 1.60 23.60
CA GLY A 68 -22.95 1.47 24.94
C GLY A 68 -21.70 0.58 24.92
N TYR A 69 -20.99 0.51 26.06
CA TYR A 69 -19.81 -0.34 26.18
C TYR A 69 -20.17 -1.83 26.14
N GLY A 70 -19.74 -2.55 25.11
CA GLY A 70 -19.90 -4.00 25.00
C GLY A 70 -20.27 -4.48 23.59
N TYR A 71 -20.43 -5.79 23.44
CA TYR A 71 -20.92 -6.38 22.19
C TYR A 71 -22.43 -6.09 22.04
N ASN A 72 -22.81 -5.41 20.96
CA ASN A 72 -24.21 -5.14 20.63
C ASN A 72 -24.53 -5.64 19.21
N ALA A 73 -25.21 -6.78 19.13
CA ALA A 73 -25.59 -7.40 17.86
C ALA A 73 -26.45 -6.49 16.96
N GLU A 74 -27.27 -5.61 17.55
CA GLU A 74 -28.10 -4.66 16.79
C GLU A 74 -27.24 -3.59 16.14
N ALA A 75 -26.25 -3.05 16.85
CA ALA A 75 -25.30 -2.09 16.29
C ALA A 75 -24.47 -2.70 15.14
N TYR A 76 -24.06 -3.97 15.27
CA TYR A 76 -23.42 -4.69 14.17
C TYR A 76 -24.36 -4.86 12.98
N LYS A 77 -25.61 -5.28 13.21
CA LYS A 77 -26.60 -5.42 12.14
C LYS A 77 -26.83 -4.08 11.44
N GLU A 78 -26.93 -2.99 12.19
CA GLU A 78 -27.11 -1.65 11.65
C GLU A 78 -25.91 -1.21 10.79
N MET A 79 -24.68 -1.53 11.20
CA MET A 79 -23.47 -1.23 10.42
C MET A 79 -23.50 -1.83 9.00
N TYR A 80 -24.02 -3.06 8.84
CA TYR A 80 -24.07 -3.75 7.55
C TYR A 80 -25.40 -3.56 6.78
N THR A 81 -26.40 -2.94 7.39
CA THR A 81 -27.71 -2.71 6.73
C THR A 81 -28.02 -1.23 6.53
N SER A 82 -27.26 -0.33 7.16
CA SER A 82 -27.42 1.10 7.02
C SER A 82 -27.01 1.57 5.61
N GLY A 83 -27.97 2.13 4.87
CA GLY A 83 -27.75 2.68 3.53
C GLY A 83 -26.57 3.66 3.45
N PRO A 84 -26.51 4.70 4.31
CA PRO A 84 -25.37 5.63 4.35
C PRO A 84 -24.01 4.97 4.56
N VAL A 85 -23.92 3.98 5.48
CA VAL A 85 -22.66 3.27 5.76
C VAL A 85 -22.24 2.39 4.59
N LEU A 86 -23.18 1.67 3.98
CA LEU A 86 -22.91 0.86 2.78
C LEU A 86 -22.49 1.71 1.59
N TRP A 87 -23.13 2.86 1.37
CA TRP A 87 -22.78 3.78 0.29
C TRP A 87 -21.40 4.41 0.51
N TRP A 88 -21.09 4.78 1.75
CA TRP A 88 -19.75 5.24 2.13
C TRP A 88 -18.70 4.15 1.91
N ALA A 89 -18.94 2.93 2.37
CA ALA A 89 -18.00 1.82 2.22
C ALA A 89 -17.77 1.50 0.73
N GLY A 90 -18.84 1.37 -0.06
CA GLY A 90 -18.75 1.06 -1.49
C GLY A 90 -18.02 2.14 -2.30
N SER A 91 -18.33 3.42 -2.04
CA SER A 91 -17.65 4.55 -2.70
C SER A 91 -16.17 4.65 -2.29
N SER A 92 -15.86 4.41 -1.02
CA SER A 92 -14.48 4.39 -0.53
C SER A 92 -13.67 3.24 -1.15
N THR A 93 -14.24 2.04 -1.21
CA THR A 93 -13.62 0.88 -1.88
C THR A 93 -13.34 1.16 -3.35
N LEU A 94 -14.31 1.71 -4.08
CA LEU A 94 -14.12 2.08 -5.48
C LEU A 94 -13.02 3.12 -5.63
N PHE A 95 -12.99 4.14 -4.76
CA PHE A 95 -11.95 5.16 -4.76
C PHE A 95 -10.55 4.57 -4.53
N PHE A 96 -10.37 3.67 -3.57
CA PHE A 96 -9.08 3.01 -3.32
C PHE A 96 -8.59 2.20 -4.53
N ILE A 97 -9.52 1.52 -5.23
CA ILE A 97 -9.19 0.79 -6.47
C ILE A 97 -8.70 1.77 -7.54
N LEU A 98 -9.39 2.90 -7.72
CA LEU A 98 -9.04 3.91 -8.73
C LEU A 98 -7.74 4.67 -8.39
N VAL A 99 -7.42 4.83 -7.11
CA VAL A 99 -6.18 5.46 -6.62
C VAL A 99 -4.98 4.50 -6.62
N SER A 100 -5.19 3.19 -6.68
CA SER A 100 -4.11 2.20 -6.64
C SER A 100 -2.95 2.47 -7.64
N PRO A 101 -3.14 3.02 -8.85
CA PRO A 101 -2.04 3.37 -9.74
C PRO A 101 -1.14 4.51 -9.21
N ILE A 102 -1.70 5.45 -8.42
CA ILE A 102 -0.94 6.52 -7.75
C ILE A 102 -0.07 5.93 -6.63
N ILE A 103 -0.61 4.95 -5.90
CA ILE A 103 0.13 4.22 -4.86
C ILE A 103 1.34 3.51 -5.48
N ILE A 104 1.19 2.94 -6.67
CA ILE A 104 2.31 2.38 -7.43
C ILE A 104 3.33 3.45 -7.84
N GLY A 105 2.88 4.65 -8.20
CA GLY A 105 3.78 5.78 -8.45
C GLY A 105 4.70 6.12 -7.26
N ILE A 106 4.22 5.98 -6.03
CA ILE A 106 5.04 6.11 -4.82
C ILE A 106 6.15 5.04 -4.79
N ILE A 107 5.81 3.78 -5.10
CA ILE A 107 6.79 2.67 -5.17
C ILE A 107 7.84 2.95 -6.27
N TYR A 108 7.40 3.44 -7.42
CA TYR A 108 8.30 3.81 -8.51
C TYR A 108 9.26 4.95 -8.14
N MET A 109 8.77 5.99 -7.44
CA MET A 109 9.64 7.05 -6.94
C MET A 109 10.66 6.54 -5.92
N MET A 110 10.32 5.55 -5.09
CA MET A 110 11.31 4.90 -4.21
C MET A 110 12.40 4.21 -5.02
N HIS A 111 12.03 3.58 -6.14
CA HIS A 111 13.00 2.99 -7.05
C HIS A 111 13.90 4.03 -7.69
N LYS A 112 13.34 5.11 -8.25
CA LYS A 112 14.13 6.23 -8.78
C LYS A 112 15.07 6.79 -7.73
N LYS A 113 14.58 6.98 -6.49
CA LYS A 113 15.39 7.47 -5.38
C LYS A 113 16.52 6.51 -5.02
N ASN A 114 16.25 5.20 -5.01
CA ASN A 114 17.29 4.20 -4.76
C ASN A 114 18.37 4.26 -5.84
N SER A 115 17.96 4.34 -7.10
CA SER A 115 18.83 4.40 -8.28
C SER A 115 19.54 5.75 -8.47
N GLY A 116 19.40 6.69 -7.53
CA GLY A 116 20.04 8.02 -7.62
C GLY A 116 19.44 8.95 -8.67
N GLN A 117 18.25 8.64 -9.20
CA GLN A 117 17.59 9.43 -10.23
C GLN A 117 16.84 10.63 -9.64
N VAL A 118 16.65 11.65 -10.48
CA VAL A 118 15.85 12.84 -10.14
C VAL A 118 14.37 12.47 -10.11
N LEU A 119 13.67 12.94 -9.06
CA LEU A 119 12.24 12.71 -8.87
C LEU A 119 11.44 13.82 -9.56
N ASP A 120 10.35 13.42 -10.21
CA ASP A 120 9.39 14.32 -10.85
C ASP A 120 7.97 13.98 -10.38
N PHE A 121 7.10 14.98 -10.28
CA PHE A 121 5.71 14.76 -9.87
C PHE A 121 4.94 13.85 -10.86
N SER A 122 5.31 13.86 -12.14
CA SER A 122 4.73 12.98 -13.17
C SER A 122 5.01 11.50 -12.94
N ASP A 123 6.03 11.15 -12.14
CA ASP A 123 6.36 9.77 -11.76
C ASP A 123 5.22 9.11 -10.97
N LEU A 124 4.41 9.90 -10.24
CA LEU A 124 3.23 9.42 -9.52
C LEU A 124 2.20 8.74 -10.44
N PHE A 125 2.17 9.14 -11.72
CA PHE A 125 1.18 8.66 -12.67
C PHE A 125 1.67 7.47 -13.52
N ILE A 126 2.82 6.90 -13.19
CA ILE A 126 3.38 5.76 -13.95
C ILE A 126 2.43 4.56 -13.99
N GLY A 127 1.69 4.29 -12.90
CA GLY A 127 0.72 3.20 -12.85
C GLY A 127 -0.48 3.39 -13.80
N PHE A 128 -0.75 4.62 -14.26
CA PHE A 128 -1.76 4.89 -15.28
C PHE A 128 -1.22 4.72 -16.71
N LYS A 129 0.11 4.75 -16.87
CA LYS A 129 0.79 4.55 -18.15
C LYS A 129 1.14 3.08 -18.38
N GLN A 130 1.34 2.32 -17.31
CA GLN A 130 1.77 0.93 -17.37
C GLN A 130 0.89 0.04 -16.49
N ASN A 131 0.40 -1.04 -17.08
CA ASN A 131 -0.27 -2.15 -16.39
C ASN A 131 -1.51 -1.78 -15.55
N THR A 132 -2.16 -0.64 -15.84
CA THR A 132 -3.22 -0.03 -15.02
C THR A 132 -4.37 -0.97 -14.67
N VAL A 133 -4.85 -1.74 -15.66
CA VAL A 133 -5.96 -2.68 -15.47
C VAL A 133 -5.58 -3.77 -14.47
N ASN A 134 -4.37 -4.34 -14.58
CA ASN A 134 -3.91 -5.37 -13.64
C ASN A 134 -3.64 -4.81 -12.25
N ILE A 135 -3.19 -3.56 -12.14
CA ILE A 135 -3.03 -2.85 -10.87
C ILE A 135 -4.37 -2.70 -10.17
N MET A 136 -5.39 -2.21 -10.89
CA MET A 136 -6.74 -2.07 -10.37
C MET A 136 -7.35 -3.43 -10.03
N LEU A 137 -7.17 -4.45 -10.89
CA LEU A 137 -7.66 -5.80 -10.65
C LEU A 137 -7.01 -6.44 -9.41
N TYR A 138 -5.70 -6.26 -9.23
CA TYR A 138 -5.01 -6.69 -8.02
C TYR A 138 -5.56 -5.97 -6.78
N SER A 139 -5.76 -4.65 -6.85
CA SER A 139 -6.30 -3.88 -5.72
C SER A 139 -7.72 -4.33 -5.36
N LEU A 140 -8.55 -4.69 -6.34
CA LEU A 140 -9.87 -5.27 -6.12
C LEU A 140 -9.77 -6.60 -5.37
N ILE A 141 -8.91 -7.51 -5.83
CA ILE A 141 -8.69 -8.80 -5.16
C ILE A 141 -8.20 -8.58 -3.72
N TYR A 142 -7.22 -7.68 -3.55
CA TYR A 142 -6.68 -7.34 -2.24
C TYR A 142 -7.76 -6.82 -1.29
N VAL A 143 -8.61 -5.87 -1.73
CA VAL A 143 -9.68 -5.31 -0.89
C VAL A 143 -10.74 -6.34 -0.55
N ILE A 144 -11.11 -7.24 -1.48
CA ILE A 144 -12.05 -8.33 -1.19
C ILE A 144 -11.48 -9.25 -0.11
N VAL A 145 -10.23 -9.70 -0.27
CA VAL A 145 -9.55 -10.57 0.72
C VAL A 145 -9.41 -9.85 2.06
N ALA A 146 -9.05 -8.57 2.06
CA ALA A 146 -8.92 -7.76 3.26
C ALA A 146 -10.25 -7.58 3.98
N THR A 147 -11.32 -7.32 3.24
CA THR A 147 -12.67 -7.21 3.79
C THR A 147 -13.08 -8.54 4.43
N ILE A 148 -12.98 -9.66 3.73
CA ILE A 148 -13.36 -10.98 4.27
C ILE A 148 -12.53 -11.30 5.53
N SER A 149 -11.21 -11.06 5.48
CA SER A 149 -10.29 -11.41 6.55
C SER A 149 -10.46 -10.53 7.80
N THR A 150 -10.80 -9.26 7.64
CA THR A 150 -11.10 -8.35 8.76
C THR A 150 -12.45 -8.67 9.40
N ASN A 151 -13.44 -9.07 8.60
CA ASN A 151 -14.74 -9.53 9.09
C ASN A 151 -14.66 -10.85 9.89
N LEU A 152 -13.65 -11.69 9.62
CA LEU A 152 -13.38 -12.94 10.37
C LEU A 152 -12.52 -12.70 11.62
N CYS A 153 -12.81 -11.66 12.40
CA CYS A 153 -12.13 -11.31 13.66
C CYS A 153 -10.70 -10.73 13.53
N TYR A 154 -10.33 -10.13 12.39
CA TYR A 154 -9.01 -9.51 12.12
C TYR A 154 -7.79 -10.43 12.15
N LEU A 155 -7.81 -11.51 12.93
CA LEU A 155 -6.73 -12.48 13.06
C LEU A 155 -6.34 -13.09 11.70
N PRO A 156 -7.28 -13.49 10.82
CA PRO A 156 -6.93 -13.98 9.48
C PRO A 156 -6.21 -12.92 8.63
N ALA A 157 -6.52 -11.64 8.81
CA ALA A 157 -5.86 -10.58 8.04
C ALA A 157 -4.36 -10.52 8.32
N VAL A 158 -3.94 -10.74 9.58
CA VAL A 158 -2.53 -10.75 9.97
C VAL A 158 -1.75 -11.86 9.27
N PHE A 159 -2.36 -13.02 9.05
CA PHE A 159 -1.71 -14.18 8.42
C PHE A 159 -1.84 -14.17 6.89
N ILE A 160 -2.92 -13.62 6.33
CA ILE A 160 -3.15 -13.67 4.88
C ILE A 160 -2.49 -12.47 4.16
N MET A 161 -2.53 -11.27 4.73
CA MET A 161 -2.00 -10.06 4.07
C MET A 161 -0.51 -10.12 3.70
N PRO A 162 0.40 -10.74 4.49
CA PRO A 162 1.80 -10.87 4.11
C PRO A 162 1.99 -11.56 2.74
N LEU A 163 1.10 -12.48 2.36
CA LEU A 163 1.18 -13.20 1.08
C LEU A 163 1.00 -12.28 -0.13
N PHE A 164 0.31 -11.15 0.06
CA PHE A 164 0.10 -10.13 -0.96
C PHE A 164 1.21 -9.06 -0.95
N PHE A 165 2.10 -9.06 0.04
CA PHE A 165 3.02 -7.96 0.31
C PHE A 165 3.91 -7.56 -0.87
N LEU A 166 4.31 -8.48 -1.75
CA LEU A 166 5.17 -8.16 -2.89
C LEU A 166 4.41 -7.89 -4.20
N GLY A 167 3.08 -7.96 -4.19
CA GLY A 167 2.26 -7.90 -5.40
C GLY A 167 2.42 -6.61 -6.19
N TYR A 168 2.36 -5.44 -5.54
CA TYR A 168 2.49 -4.15 -6.23
C TYR A 168 3.87 -3.94 -6.90
N PRO A 169 5.01 -4.20 -6.24
CA PRO A 169 6.30 -4.17 -6.89
C PRO A 169 6.41 -5.14 -8.09
N ILE A 170 5.90 -6.36 -7.96
CA ILE A 170 5.91 -7.34 -9.06
C ILE A 170 5.09 -6.83 -10.26
N LEU A 171 3.90 -6.26 -10.01
CA LEU A 171 3.06 -5.68 -11.06
C LEU A 171 3.74 -4.54 -11.82
N LEU A 172 4.47 -3.70 -11.09
CA LEU A 172 5.14 -2.53 -11.65
C LEU A 172 6.40 -2.94 -12.43
N PHE A 173 7.34 -3.64 -11.77
CA PHE A 173 8.68 -3.85 -12.31
C PHE A 173 8.76 -5.03 -13.28
N GLU A 174 7.85 -5.99 -13.17
CA GLU A 174 7.85 -7.17 -14.02
C GLU A 174 6.72 -7.12 -15.06
N ASN A 175 5.86 -6.10 -15.02
CA ASN A 175 4.70 -5.95 -15.89
C ASN A 175 3.79 -7.19 -15.91
N ALA A 176 3.74 -7.92 -14.78
CA ALA A 176 3.01 -9.18 -14.65
C ALA A 176 1.49 -8.98 -14.63
N GLY A 177 0.73 -10.03 -14.93
CA GLY A 177 -0.72 -10.02 -14.70
C GLY A 177 -1.09 -9.97 -13.22
N ALA A 178 -2.31 -9.55 -12.87
CA ALA A 178 -2.77 -9.48 -11.47
C ALA A 178 -2.63 -10.82 -10.72
N ILE A 179 -3.09 -11.91 -11.34
CA ILE A 179 -3.03 -13.26 -10.76
C ILE A 179 -1.59 -13.77 -10.69
N GLU A 180 -0.80 -13.51 -11.74
CA GLU A 180 0.60 -13.90 -11.79
C GLU A 180 1.42 -13.22 -10.67
N ALA A 181 1.19 -11.92 -10.45
CA ALA A 181 1.82 -11.18 -9.37
C ALA A 181 1.44 -11.73 -7.99
N ILE A 182 0.18 -12.12 -7.79
CA ILE A 182 -0.27 -12.78 -6.55
C ILE A 182 0.43 -14.12 -6.38
N SER A 183 0.45 -14.98 -7.41
CA SER A 183 1.10 -16.28 -7.36
C SER A 183 2.59 -16.16 -7.07
N LYS A 184 3.27 -15.20 -7.69
CA LYS A 184 4.70 -14.97 -7.47
C LYS A 184 4.98 -14.41 -6.07
N SER A 185 4.18 -13.43 -5.61
CA SER A 185 4.26 -12.92 -4.24
C SER A 185 4.05 -14.06 -3.23
N PHE A 186 3.05 -14.90 -3.44
CA PHE A 186 2.75 -16.05 -2.58
C PHE A 186 3.93 -17.03 -2.51
N ASN A 187 4.54 -17.37 -3.65
CA ASN A 187 5.66 -18.31 -3.69
C ASN A 187 6.89 -17.76 -2.94
N ILE A 188 7.25 -16.49 -3.16
CA ILE A 188 8.39 -15.86 -2.48
C ILE A 188 8.15 -15.75 -0.97
N VAL A 189 6.95 -15.29 -0.59
CA VAL A 189 6.59 -15.06 0.81
C VAL A 189 6.48 -16.38 1.56
N LYS A 190 5.91 -17.43 0.97
CA LYS A 190 5.76 -18.75 1.61
C LYS A 190 7.10 -19.34 2.05
N GLU A 191 8.14 -19.18 1.25
CA GLU A 191 9.49 -19.67 1.59
C GLU A 191 10.10 -18.93 2.79
N ASN A 192 9.69 -17.68 3.04
CA ASN A 192 10.24 -16.81 4.07
C ASN A 192 9.15 -16.23 4.98
N TYR A 193 8.10 -17.02 5.25
CA TYR A 193 6.84 -16.52 5.77
C TYR A 193 6.97 -15.80 7.11
N GLY A 194 7.79 -16.33 8.03
CA GLY A 194 8.02 -15.69 9.33
C GLY A 194 8.62 -14.29 9.22
N ALA A 195 9.56 -14.08 8.28
CA ALA A 195 10.17 -12.78 8.03
C ALA A 195 9.16 -11.79 7.45
N PHE A 196 8.37 -12.20 6.47
CA PHE A 196 7.32 -11.37 5.88
C PHE A 196 6.16 -11.07 6.82
N LEU A 197 5.80 -12.01 7.70
CA LEU A 197 4.81 -11.79 8.74
C LEU A 197 5.27 -10.68 9.69
N LEU A 198 6.52 -10.75 10.17
CA LEU A 198 7.09 -9.72 11.03
C LEU A 198 7.22 -8.36 10.30
N LEU A 199 7.75 -8.36 9.06
CA LEU A 199 7.88 -7.16 8.25
C LEU A 199 6.53 -6.48 8.00
N ASN A 200 5.52 -7.25 7.59
CA ASN A 200 4.19 -6.73 7.30
C ASN A 200 3.53 -6.15 8.57
N LEU A 201 3.65 -6.86 9.71
CA LEU A 201 3.10 -6.40 10.97
C LEU A 201 3.78 -5.11 11.45
N VAL A 202 5.11 -5.05 11.41
CA VAL A 202 5.84 -3.86 11.85
C VAL A 202 5.63 -2.69 10.89
N ALA A 203 5.64 -2.92 9.58
CA ALA A 203 5.32 -1.90 8.59
C ALA A 203 3.91 -1.33 8.81
N PHE A 204 2.92 -2.19 9.09
CA PHE A 204 1.56 -1.78 9.42
C PHE A 204 1.53 -0.93 10.70
N LEU A 205 2.15 -1.39 11.78
CA LEU A 205 2.20 -0.64 13.04
C LEU A 205 2.90 0.70 12.87
N LEU A 206 4.05 0.76 12.19
CA LEU A 206 4.78 2.00 11.92
C LEU A 206 3.96 2.97 11.05
N SER A 207 3.22 2.46 10.07
CA SER A 207 2.30 3.29 9.27
C SER A 207 1.13 3.83 10.11
N GLY A 208 0.71 3.09 11.14
CA GLY A 208 -0.37 3.45 12.07
C GLY A 208 0.05 4.27 13.28
N LEU A 209 1.35 4.33 13.63
CA LEU A 209 1.86 5.13 14.76
C LEU A 209 1.48 6.61 14.66
N GLY A 210 1.22 7.07 13.43
CA GLY A 210 0.73 8.40 13.16
C GLY A 210 -0.58 8.76 13.85
N ILE A 211 -1.42 7.77 14.17
CA ILE A 211 -2.67 7.96 14.92
C ILE A 211 -2.37 8.46 16.33
N ILE A 212 -1.33 7.92 16.97
CA ILE A 212 -0.91 8.26 18.34
C ILE A 212 -0.29 9.68 18.37
N ALA A 213 0.38 10.09 17.29
CA ALA A 213 0.99 11.41 17.13
C ALA A 213 0.00 12.47 16.59
N CYS A 214 -1.16 12.61 17.24
CA CYS A 214 -2.15 13.67 16.99
C CYS A 214 -2.75 13.71 15.56
N CYS A 215 -2.92 12.56 14.91
CA CYS A 215 -3.43 12.42 13.53
C CYS A 215 -2.56 13.05 12.43
N ILE A 216 -1.71 14.03 12.74
CA ILE A 216 -0.70 14.60 11.84
C ILE A 216 0.32 13.53 11.48
N GLY A 217 0.67 12.67 12.43
CA GLY A 217 1.59 11.58 12.17
C GLY A 217 1.11 10.65 11.06
N ILE A 218 -0.21 10.47 10.85
CA ILE A 218 -0.74 9.60 9.77
C ILE A 218 -0.35 10.16 8.41
N ILE A 219 -0.41 11.48 8.25
CA ILE A 219 -0.02 12.17 7.01
C ILE A 219 1.45 11.87 6.67
N VAL A 220 2.27 11.72 7.70
CA VAL A 220 3.70 11.45 7.58
C VAL A 220 4.01 9.96 7.49
N SER A 221 3.21 9.06 8.07
CA SER A 221 3.51 7.63 8.15
C SER A 221 2.74 6.74 7.17
N ALA A 222 1.67 7.24 6.55
CA ALA A 222 0.75 6.42 5.74
C ALA A 222 1.45 5.63 4.63
N PHE A 223 2.39 6.25 3.91
CA PHE A 223 3.09 5.59 2.81
C PHE A 223 4.37 4.84 3.20
N PHE A 224 4.73 4.82 4.49
CA PHE A 224 5.89 4.09 4.96
C PHE A 224 5.76 2.58 4.71
N TYR A 225 4.54 2.04 4.79
CA TYR A 225 4.25 0.64 4.46
C TYR A 225 4.75 0.26 3.04
N TYR A 226 4.51 1.14 2.06
CA TYR A 226 4.95 0.93 0.69
C TYR A 226 6.48 1.06 0.53
N ALA A 227 7.16 1.78 1.43
CA ALA A 227 8.62 1.84 1.46
C ALA A 227 9.24 0.52 1.91
N THR A 228 8.64 -0.10 2.94
CA THR A 228 9.04 -1.43 3.39
C THR A 228 8.74 -2.47 2.32
N MET A 229 7.59 -2.37 1.65
CA MET A 229 7.21 -3.22 0.52
C MET A 229 8.24 -3.16 -0.61
N TYR A 230 8.63 -1.97 -1.07
CA TYR A 230 9.67 -1.81 -2.08
C TYR A 230 11.02 -2.38 -1.62
N SER A 231 11.43 -2.06 -0.39
CA SER A 231 12.73 -2.50 0.14
C SER A 231 12.80 -4.02 0.30
N ALA A 232 11.70 -4.65 0.72
CA ALA A 232 11.60 -6.11 0.76
C ALA A 232 11.66 -6.69 -0.65
N TYR A 233 10.96 -6.11 -1.64
CA TYR A 233 11.08 -6.57 -3.02
C TYR A 233 12.53 -6.55 -3.51
N VAL A 234 13.28 -5.47 -3.25
CA VAL A 234 14.70 -5.38 -3.64
C VAL A 234 15.56 -6.42 -2.90
N ALA A 235 15.31 -6.66 -1.61
CA ALA A 235 16.06 -7.66 -0.83
C ALA A 235 15.88 -9.10 -1.38
N TYR A 236 14.66 -9.44 -1.80
CA TYR A 236 14.32 -10.80 -2.22
C TYR A 236 14.48 -11.05 -3.72
N ASN A 237 14.16 -10.07 -4.57
CA ASN A 237 14.15 -10.19 -6.03
C ASN A 237 15.31 -9.46 -6.72
N GLY A 238 16.10 -8.67 -5.97
CA GLY A 238 17.16 -7.83 -6.52
C GLY A 238 16.65 -6.47 -6.99
N VAL A 239 17.59 -5.58 -7.36
CA VAL A 239 17.24 -4.27 -7.89
C VAL A 239 16.54 -4.44 -9.25
N PRO A 240 15.30 -3.94 -9.42
CA PRO A 240 14.62 -4.07 -10.70
C PRO A 240 15.32 -3.24 -11.78
N LYS A 241 15.25 -3.70 -13.03
CA LYS A 241 15.76 -2.94 -14.17
C LYS A 241 14.95 -1.65 -14.34
N GLN A 242 15.60 -0.61 -14.85
CA GLN A 242 14.92 0.64 -15.17
C GLN A 242 13.80 0.39 -16.18
N LEU A 243 12.63 0.97 -15.92
CA LEU A 243 11.50 0.95 -16.85
C LEU A 243 11.89 1.81 -18.05
N THR A 244 12.21 1.17 -19.18
CA THR A 244 12.44 1.86 -20.45
C THR A 244 11.08 2.22 -21.04
N HIS A 245 10.82 3.51 -21.22
CA HIS A 245 9.62 3.96 -21.90
C HIS A 245 9.68 3.53 -23.37
N THR A 246 9.00 2.44 -23.72
CA THR A 246 8.57 2.25 -25.11
C THR A 246 7.44 3.25 -25.35
N THR A 247 7.81 4.37 -25.94
CA THR A 247 6.90 5.35 -26.57
C THR A 247 5.98 4.69 -27.58
#